data_AF-A0A7S1SDZ2-F1
#
_entry.id   AF-A0A7S1SDZ2-F1
#
_cell.length_a   1.000
_cell.length_b   1.000
_cell.length_c   1.000
_cell.angle_alpha   90.00
_cell.angle_beta   90.00
_cell.angle_gamma   90.00
#
_symmetry.space_group_name_H-M   'P 1'
#
loop_
_entity.id
_entity.type
_entity.pdbx_description
1 polymer ?
#
loop_
_entity_poly.entity_id
_entity_poly.type
_entity_poly.pdbx_seq_one_letter_code
_entity_poly.pdbx_strand_id
1 'polypeptide(L)'
;WVEWRIKVGPRVGDLIHQCGLFDSIWTFAAMTCFAFFAVEQQVKDVVIVLHPWKSIQPYAAFKSDGVRAYCVGYMDEYLFQVENMPGFYAFFAQLLMRTFVFVFKTYRLFLFPSPALVVSVVSSVGSVCFGWRAWLILF
;
A
#
# COMPACT_ATOMS: atom_id res chain seq x y z
N TRP A 1 -3.06 0.13 -26.29
CA TRP A 1 -1.87 0.55 -25.52
C TRP A 1 -2.11 1.81 -24.67
N VAL A 2 -2.78 2.85 -25.17
CA VAL A 2 -3.08 4.07 -24.37
C VAL A 2 -4.11 3.83 -23.26
N GLU A 3 -5.16 3.04 -23.53
CA GLU A 3 -6.23 2.73 -22.58
C GLU A 3 -5.74 2.04 -21.30
N TRP A 4 -4.79 1.12 -21.45
CA TRP A 4 -4.20 0.38 -20.33
C TRP A 4 -3.24 1.23 -19.48
N ARG A 5 -2.66 2.31 -20.04
CA ARG A 5 -1.89 3.27 -19.24
C ARG A 5 -2.77 4.16 -18.35
N ILE A 6 -4.03 4.36 -18.74
CA ILE A 6 -5.00 5.19 -17.99
C ILE A 6 -5.61 4.38 -16.83
N LYS A 7 -5.80 3.07 -17.00
CA LYS A 7 -6.44 2.17 -16.02
C LYS A 7 -5.52 1.60 -14.92
N VAL A 8 -4.24 1.98 -14.88
CA VAL A 8 -3.23 1.41 -13.95
C VAL A 8 -2.73 2.44 -12.91
N GLY A 9 -3.29 3.66 -12.93
CA GLY A 9 -2.94 4.68 -11.94
C GLY A 9 -3.49 4.36 -10.54
N PRO A 10 -2.70 4.41 -9.46
CA PRO A 10 -3.14 4.09 -8.09
C PRO A 10 -4.16 5.08 -7.49
N ARG A 11 -4.63 6.06 -8.27
CA ARG A 11 -5.74 6.98 -7.94
C ARG A 11 -7.06 6.62 -8.64
N VAL A 12 -7.04 5.62 -9.53
CA VAL A 12 -8.18 5.17 -10.33
C VAL A 12 -8.66 3.84 -9.74
N GLY A 13 -9.30 3.90 -8.58
CA GLY A 13 -10.38 2.95 -8.35
C GLY A 13 -11.43 3.21 -9.44
N ASP A 14 -12.11 2.17 -9.92
CA ASP A 14 -13.30 2.32 -10.76
C ASP A 14 -14.39 3.04 -9.94
N LEU A 15 -14.25 4.36 -9.77
CA LEU A 15 -15.30 5.21 -9.26
C LEU A 15 -16.35 5.25 -10.36
N ILE A 16 -17.52 4.71 -10.05
CA ILE A 16 -18.66 4.62 -10.95
C ILE A 16 -19.02 6.05 -11.37
N HIS A 17 -18.54 6.50 -12.53
CA HIS A 17 -18.72 7.89 -12.98
C HIS A 17 -20.18 8.24 -13.36
N GLN A 18 -21.08 7.25 -13.35
CA GLN A 18 -22.50 7.37 -13.67
C GLN A 18 -23.39 6.76 -12.58
N CYS A 19 -23.09 6.99 -11.30
CA CYS A 19 -23.92 6.51 -10.19
C CYS A 19 -24.81 7.63 -9.62
N GLY A 20 -25.98 7.27 -9.09
CA GLY A 20 -26.84 8.22 -8.37
C GLY A 20 -26.13 8.78 -7.14
N LEU A 21 -26.63 9.91 -6.61
CA LEU A 21 -26.10 10.55 -5.40
C LEU A 21 -26.02 9.56 -4.22
N PHE A 22 -27.05 8.73 -4.07
CA PHE A 22 -27.10 7.70 -3.03
C PHE A 22 -26.03 6.62 -3.23
N ASP A 23 -25.88 6.09 -4.44
CA ASP A 23 -24.87 5.06 -4.75
C ASP A 23 -23.44 5.57 -4.53
N SER A 24 -23.19 6.84 -4.84
CA SER A 24 -21.89 7.48 -4.61
C SER A 24 -21.56 7.55 -3.11
N ILE A 25 -22.54 7.95 -2.28
CA ILE A 25 -22.38 8.01 -0.82
C ILE A 25 -22.13 6.60 -0.25
N TRP A 26 -22.89 5.60 -0.70
CA TRP A 26 -22.70 4.21 -0.26
C TRP A 26 -21.34 3.65 -0.68
N THR A 27 -20.88 3.95 -1.89
CA THR A 27 -19.55 3.54 -2.38
C THR A 27 -18.46 4.21 -1.56
N PHE A 28 -18.59 5.50 -1.25
CA PHE A 28 -17.64 6.22 -0.39
C PHE A 28 -17.60 5.66 1.03
N ALA A 29 -18.77 5.39 1.62
CA ALA A 29 -18.87 4.79 2.94
C ALA A 29 -18.24 3.38 2.95
N ALA A 30 -18.50 2.56 1.94
CA ALA A 30 -17.88 1.24 1.80
C ALA A 30 -16.35 1.34 1.67
N MET A 31 -15.82 2.23 0.83
CA MET A 31 -14.37 2.45 0.72
C MET A 31 -13.74 2.94 2.03
N THR A 32 -14.45 3.81 2.75
CA THR A 32 -14.01 4.31 4.07
C THR A 32 -13.99 3.15 5.08
N CYS A 33 -15.04 2.34 5.14
CA CYS A 33 -15.10 1.14 5.96
C CYS A 33 -13.98 0.14 5.59
N PHE A 34 -13.72 -0.09 4.30
CA PHE A 34 -12.60 -0.94 3.86
C PHE A 34 -11.24 -0.36 4.26
N ALA A 35 -11.07 0.97 4.26
CA ALA A 35 -9.86 1.63 4.73
C ALA A 35 -9.68 1.49 6.25
N PHE A 36 -10.75 1.64 7.03
CA PHE A 36 -10.71 1.62 8.49
C PHE A 36 -10.72 0.21 9.10
N PHE A 37 -11.44 -0.75 8.52
CA PHE A 37 -11.58 -2.09 9.09
C PHE A 37 -10.37 -3.01 8.88
N ALA A 38 -9.22 -2.46 8.48
CA ALA A 38 -7.99 -3.22 8.23
C ALA A 38 -8.24 -4.50 7.41
N VAL A 39 -9.24 -4.46 6.51
CA VAL A 39 -9.57 -5.59 5.65
C VAL A 39 -8.33 -5.91 4.84
N GLU A 40 -7.93 -7.16 4.90
CA GLU A 40 -6.73 -7.67 4.24
C GLU A 40 -6.74 -7.25 2.78
N GLN A 41 -5.60 -6.73 2.30
CA GLN A 41 -5.49 -6.17 0.95
C GLN A 41 -5.90 -7.18 -0.12
N GLN A 42 -5.65 -8.47 0.13
CA GLN A 42 -6.05 -9.59 -0.72
C GLN A 42 -7.57 -9.65 -0.94
N VAL A 43 -8.37 -9.33 0.08
CA VAL A 43 -9.84 -9.29 -0.01
C VAL A 43 -10.31 -8.07 -0.80
N LYS A 44 -9.63 -6.92 -0.65
CA LYS A 44 -9.94 -5.71 -1.42
C LYS A 44 -9.65 -5.90 -2.90
N ASP A 45 -8.55 -6.57 -3.20
CA ASP A 45 -8.08 -6.80 -4.57
C ASP A 45 -8.66 -8.09 -5.19
N VAL A 46 -9.60 -8.76 -4.51
CA VAL A 46 -10.18 -10.04 -4.97
C VAL A 46 -10.75 -9.95 -6.39
N VAL A 47 -11.34 -8.81 -6.76
CA VAL A 47 -11.88 -8.60 -8.12
C VAL A 47 -10.77 -8.60 -9.17
N ILE A 48 -9.60 -8.05 -8.82
CA ILE A 48 -8.41 -8.02 -9.69
C ILE A 48 -7.78 -9.42 -9.75
N VAL A 49 -7.66 -10.08 -8.60
CA VAL A 49 -7.08 -11.44 -8.47
C VAL A 49 -7.92 -12.48 -9.22
N LEU A 50 -9.24 -12.35 -9.22
CA LEU A 50 -10.15 -13.26 -9.92
C LEU A 50 -10.37 -12.90 -11.39
N HIS A 51 -9.76 -11.81 -11.88
CA HIS A 51 -9.95 -11.39 -13.26
C HIS A 51 -9.15 -12.29 -14.21
N PRO A 52 -9.81 -13.01 -15.14
CA PRO A 52 -9.20 -14.10 -15.92
C PRO A 52 -8.07 -13.66 -16.86
N TRP A 53 -7.99 -12.37 -17.17
CA TRP A 53 -6.97 -11.80 -18.08
C TRP A 53 -5.92 -10.93 -17.37
N LYS A 54 -6.04 -10.75 -16.05
CA LYS A 54 -5.21 -9.79 -15.29
C LYS A 54 -4.41 -10.45 -14.17
N SER A 55 -4.85 -11.61 -13.69
CA SER A 55 -4.15 -12.36 -12.66
C SER A 55 -3.03 -13.24 -13.24
N ILE A 56 -1.87 -13.21 -12.58
CA ILE A 56 -0.74 -14.10 -12.84
C ILE A 56 -0.84 -15.37 -11.97
N GLN A 57 -1.68 -15.35 -10.92
CA GLN A 57 -1.82 -16.49 -10.00
C GLN A 57 -2.57 -17.66 -10.66
N PRO A 58 -2.12 -18.91 -10.44
CA PRO A 58 -2.87 -20.07 -10.84
C PRO A 58 -4.17 -20.13 -10.02
N TYR A 59 -5.31 -20.11 -10.70
CA TYR A 59 -6.61 -20.25 -10.07
C TYR A 59 -7.33 -21.48 -10.61
N ALA A 60 -8.03 -22.20 -9.74
CA ALA A 60 -9.00 -23.21 -10.14
C ALA A 60 -10.40 -22.61 -10.05
N ALA A 61 -11.09 -22.47 -11.17
CA ALA A 61 -12.47 -21.99 -11.19
C ALA A 61 -13.45 -23.18 -11.29
N PHE A 62 -14.45 -23.20 -10.42
CA PHE A 62 -15.55 -24.16 -10.46
C PHE A 62 -16.88 -23.42 -10.60
N LYS A 63 -17.81 -23.95 -11.40
CA LYS A 63 -19.15 -23.38 -11.58
C LYS A 63 -20.21 -24.43 -11.29
N SER A 64 -21.07 -24.19 -10.31
CA SER A 64 -22.26 -24.99 -10.02
C SER A 64 -23.45 -24.08 -9.80
N ASP A 65 -24.63 -24.47 -10.29
CA ASP A 65 -25.90 -23.80 -10.00
C ASP A 65 -25.91 -22.29 -10.23
N GLY A 66 -25.19 -21.84 -11.27
CA GLY A 66 -25.07 -20.41 -11.60
C GLY A 66 -24.05 -19.63 -10.77
N VAL A 67 -23.49 -20.22 -9.71
CA VAL A 67 -22.45 -19.63 -8.87
C VAL A 67 -21.07 -20.01 -9.40
N ARG A 68 -20.14 -19.05 -9.46
CA ARG A 68 -18.73 -19.28 -9.77
C ARG A 68 -17.91 -19.20 -8.50
N ALA A 69 -17.24 -20.29 -8.15
CA ALA A 69 -16.26 -20.36 -7.08
C ALA A 69 -14.85 -20.36 -7.69
N TYR A 70 -13.91 -19.73 -7.00
CA TYR A 70 -12.50 -19.71 -7.39
C TYR A 70 -11.68 -20.17 -6.19
N CYS A 71 -10.83 -21.17 -6.39
CA CYS A 71 -9.79 -21.54 -5.45
C CYS A 71 -8.51 -20.87 -5.92
N VAL A 72 -7.99 -19.98 -5.07
CA VAL A 72 -6.75 -19.23 -5.32
C VAL A 72 -5.72 -19.73 -4.33
N GLY A 73 -4.53 -20.04 -4.84
CA GLY A 73 -3.42 -20.50 -4.03
C GLY A 73 -2.11 -19.92 -4.53
N TYR A 74 -1.18 -19.75 -3.61
CA TYR A 74 0.21 -19.44 -3.94
C TYR A 74 0.91 -20.74 -4.31
N MET A 75 1.73 -20.71 -5.36
CA MET A 75 2.51 -21.90 -5.75
C MET A 75 3.50 -22.32 -4.66
N ASP A 76 4.08 -21.33 -3.97
CA ASP A 76 5.07 -21.53 -2.92
C ASP A 76 4.80 -20.60 -1.74
N GLU A 77 5.23 -21.01 -0.54
CA GLU A 77 5.16 -20.20 0.69
C GLU A 77 5.91 -18.86 0.54
N TYR A 78 7.05 -18.88 -0.16
CA TYR A 78 7.83 -17.67 -0.42
C TYR A 78 7.05 -16.62 -1.20
N LEU A 79 6.23 -17.03 -2.18
CA LEU A 79 5.42 -16.12 -2.95
C LEU A 79 4.33 -15.48 -2.09
N PHE A 80 3.72 -16.28 -1.20
CA PHE A 80 2.76 -15.76 -0.22
C PHE A 80 3.39 -14.71 0.68
N GLN A 81 4.58 -14.98 1.22
CA GLN A 81 5.27 -14.03 2.10
C GLN A 81 5.63 -12.73 1.38
N VAL A 82 6.06 -12.79 0.12
CA VAL A 82 6.39 -11.60 -0.68
C VAL A 82 5.15 -10.77 -1.02
N GLU A 83 4.04 -11.39 -1.44
CA GLU A 83 2.81 -10.66 -1.74
C GLU A 83 2.12 -10.11 -0.48
N ASN A 84 2.23 -10.81 0.66
CA ASN A 84 1.61 -10.41 1.92
C ASN A 84 2.38 -9.34 2.70
N MET A 85 3.46 -8.78 2.12
CA MET A 85 4.16 -7.60 2.66
C MET A 85 3.96 -6.36 1.79
N PRO A 86 2.71 -5.93 1.50
CA PRO A 86 2.46 -4.77 0.67
C PRO A 86 3.05 -3.51 1.32
N GLY A 87 3.86 -2.79 0.56
CA GLY A 87 4.48 -1.55 1.02
C GLY A 87 5.81 -1.72 1.75
N PHE A 88 6.36 -2.94 1.86
CA PHE A 88 7.70 -3.17 2.44
C PHE A 88 8.78 -2.32 1.77
N TYR A 89 8.88 -2.38 0.44
CA TYR A 89 9.82 -1.56 -0.33
C TYR A 89 9.53 -0.06 -0.23
N ALA A 90 8.26 0.34 -0.17
CA ALA A 90 7.87 1.73 -0.02
C ALA A 90 8.26 2.28 1.36
N PHE A 91 8.09 1.48 2.41
CA PHE A 91 8.50 1.81 3.77
C PHE A 91 10.03 1.96 3.86
N PHE A 92 10.80 1.07 3.22
CA PHE A 92 12.25 1.22 3.13
C PHE A 92 12.69 2.51 2.43
N ALA A 93 12.09 2.82 1.27
CA ALA A 93 12.39 4.06 0.55
C ALA A 93 12.05 5.31 1.39
N GLN A 94 10.94 5.28 2.11
CA GLN A 94 10.58 6.35 3.05
C GLN A 94 11.60 6.48 4.19
N LEU A 95 12.09 5.36 4.73
CA LEU A 95 13.08 5.33 5.80
C LEU A 95 14.43 5.90 5.34
N LEU A 96 14.87 5.55 4.13
CA LEU A 96 16.06 6.14 3.50
C LEU A 96 15.90 7.65 3.33
N MET A 97 14.75 8.11 2.81
CA MET A 97 14.49 9.54 2.65
C MET A 97 14.48 10.30 3.97
N ARG A 98 13.87 9.73 5.02
CA ARG A 98 13.90 10.30 6.38
C ARG A 98 15.33 10.40 6.92
N THR A 99 16.14 9.37 6.70
CA THR A 99 17.55 9.35 7.12
C THR A 99 18.36 10.41 6.38
N PHE A 100 18.15 10.56 5.06
CA PHE A 100 18.80 11.60 4.27
C PHE A 100 18.44 13.01 4.75
N VAL A 101 17.16 13.28 4.99
CA VAL A 101 16.70 14.58 5.53
C VAL A 101 17.29 14.83 6.91
N PHE A 102 17.41 13.81 7.76
CA PHE A 102 18.06 13.92 9.06
C PHE A 102 19.55 14.30 8.94
N VAL A 103 20.31 13.62 8.07
CA VAL A 103 21.72 13.95 7.81
C VAL A 103 21.87 15.39 7.32
N PHE A 104 21.01 15.82 6.39
CA PHE A 104 21.02 17.19 5.87
C PHE A 104 20.72 18.23 6.98
N LYS A 105 19.74 17.97 7.86
CA LYS A 105 19.45 18.85 9.00
C LYS A 105 20.64 18.97 9.94
N THR A 106 21.31 17.86 10.24
CA THR A 106 22.49 17.83 11.11
C THR A 106 23.66 18.59 10.49
N TYR A 107 23.91 18.42 9.19
CA TYR A 107 24.92 19.19 8.46
C TYR A 107 24.62 20.70 8.51
N ARG A 108 23.36 21.09 8.29
CA ARG A 108 22.94 22.50 8.38
C ARG A 108 23.13 23.07 9.79
N LEU A 109 22.83 22.29 10.83
CA LEU A 109 23.02 22.70 12.22
C LEU A 109 24.49 22.95 12.54
N PHE A 110 25.40 22.15 11.97
CA PHE A 110 26.84 22.32 12.16
C PHE A 110 27.36 23.62 11.52
N LEU A 111 26.85 23.98 10.33
CA LEU A 111 27.24 25.22 9.65
C LEU A 111 26.60 26.48 10.25
N PHE A 112 25.32 26.39 10.65
CA PHE A 112 24.52 27.52 11.12
C PHE A 112 23.79 27.15 12.41
N PRO A 113 24.47 27.24 13.57
CA PRO A 113 23.87 26.89 14.84
C PRO A 113 22.72 27.86 15.14
N SER A 114 21.51 27.30 15.20
CA SER A 114 20.31 28.03 15.61
C SER A 114 19.47 27.14 16.52
N PRO A 115 18.85 27.69 17.57
CA PRO A 115 18.10 26.89 18.55
C PRO A 115 16.91 26.16 17.92
N ALA A 116 16.28 26.75 16.91
CA ALA A 116 15.19 26.11 16.17
C ALA A 116 15.64 24.84 15.41
N LEU A 117 16.85 24.84 14.85
CA LEU A 117 17.40 23.65 14.18
C LEU A 117 17.73 22.54 15.18
N VAL A 118 18.21 22.87 16.38
CA VAL A 118 18.46 21.88 17.44
C VAL A 118 17.19 21.11 17.78
N VAL A 119 16.08 21.82 18.03
CA VAL A 119 14.78 21.18 18.33
C VAL A 119 14.30 20.32 17.16
N SER A 120 14.49 20.77 15.91
CA SER A 120 14.13 20.01 14.70
C SER A 120 14.96 18.73 14.52
N VAL A 121 16.25 18.77 14.84
CA VAL A 121 17.13 17.59 14.79
C VAL A 121 16.73 16.60 15.88
N VAL A 122 16.58 17.07 17.13
CA VAL A 122 16.19 16.22 18.28
C VAL A 122 14.86 15.52 18.04
N SER A 123 13.84 16.20 17.51
CA SER A 123 12.55 15.57 17.18
C SER A 123 12.66 14.54 16.05
N SER A 124 13.61 14.72 15.12
CA SER A 124 13.83 13.80 14.01
C SER A 124 14.58 12.53 14.43
N VAL A 125 15.40 12.57 15.50
CA VAL A 125 16.13 11.40 16.03
C VAL A 125 15.17 10.26 16.36
N GLY A 126 14.09 10.55 17.10
CA GLY A 126 13.09 9.53 17.45
C GLY A 126 12.47 8.87 16.22
N SER A 127 12.03 9.67 15.25
CA SER A 127 11.42 9.16 14.01
C SER A 127 12.34 8.24 13.22
N VAL A 128 13.64 8.57 13.13
CA VAL A 128 14.63 7.74 12.42
C VAL A 128 14.96 6.47 13.22
N CYS A 129 15.23 6.58 14.52
CA CYS A 129 15.57 5.43 15.36
C CYS A 129 14.42 4.42 15.46
N PHE A 130 13.19 4.89 15.71
CA PHE A 130 12.02 4.01 15.76
C PHE A 130 11.71 3.40 14.39
N GLY A 131 11.89 4.15 13.30
CA GLY A 131 11.73 3.65 11.94
C GLY A 131 12.68 2.50 11.60
N TRP A 132 13.98 2.65 11.90
CA TRP A 132 14.98 1.60 11.68
C TRP A 132 14.78 0.39 12.59
N ARG A 133 14.39 0.61 13.85
CA ARG A 133 14.05 -0.50 14.75
C ARG A 133 12.86 -1.30 14.23
N ALA A 134 11.80 -0.63 13.77
CA ALA A 134 10.64 -1.30 13.20
C ALA A 134 11.02 -2.10 11.94
N TRP A 135 11.86 -1.54 11.07
CA TRP A 135 12.37 -2.24 9.90
C TRP A 135 13.14 -3.52 10.25
N LEU A 136 14.05 -3.45 11.22
CA LEU A 136 14.87 -4.58 11.66
C LEU A 136 14.08 -5.67 12.39
N ILE A 137 12.88 -5.38 12.89
CA ILE A 137 11.99 -6.38 13.49
C ILE A 137 11.18 -7.09 12.40
N LEU A 138 10.92 -6.41 11.28
CA LEU A 138 10.17 -6.94 10.15
C LEU A 138 11.05 -7.76 9.16
N PHE A 139 12.38 -7.68 9.29
CA PHE A 139 13.36 -8.41 8.47
C PHE A 139 14.10 -9.44 9.31
#